data_AF-A0A7S4ILE8-F1
#
_entry.id   AF-A0A7S4ILE8-F1
#
_cell.length_a   1.000
_cell.length_b   1.000
_cell.length_c   1.000
_cell.angle_alpha   90.00
_cell.angle_beta   90.00
_cell.angle_gamma   90.00
#
_symmetry.space_group_name_H-M   'P 1'
#
loop_
_entity.id
_entity.type
_entity.pdbx_description
1 polymer ?
#
loop_
_entity_poly.entity_id
_entity_poly.type
_entity_poly.pdbx_seq_one_letter_code
_entity_poly.pdbx_strand_id
1 'polypeptide(L)'
;QAAMEECSICLINGSATGTETLKNLVLPGIGAFTVVDGAVVSEADAGNNFFVDDSCIGMPRAECVTKLLQELNEHVSGSFVNEDISQVLEARPDYLDSFGLA
;
A
#
# COMPACT_ATOMS: atom_id res chain seq x y z
N GLN A 1 18.38 10.77 -9.00
CA GLN A 1 16.96 10.66 -9.38
C GLN A 1 16.63 9.23 -9.80
N ALA A 2 17.43 8.60 -10.69
CA ALA A 2 17.27 7.21 -11.13
C ALA A 2 16.96 6.16 -10.02
N ALA A 3 17.67 6.17 -8.89
CA ALA A 3 17.48 5.15 -7.85
C ALA A 3 16.08 5.16 -7.18
N MET A 4 15.41 6.31 -7.12
CA MET A 4 14.07 6.41 -6.51
C MET A 4 12.99 5.93 -7.48
N GLU A 5 13.17 6.17 -8.78
CA GLU A 5 12.25 5.79 -9.86
C GLU A 5 12.28 4.28 -10.16
N GLU A 6 13.31 3.56 -9.73
CA GLU A 6 13.43 2.10 -9.85
C GLU A 6 13.08 1.34 -8.56
N CYS A 7 12.77 2.05 -7.47
CA CYS A 7 12.47 1.47 -6.17
C CYS A 7 11.03 0.95 -6.10
N SER A 8 10.85 -0.25 -5.54
CA SER A 8 9.54 -0.86 -5.26
C SER A 8 9.38 -1.09 -3.76
N ILE A 9 8.38 -0.45 -3.15
CA ILE A 9 8.12 -0.49 -1.71
C ILE A 9 6.91 -1.37 -1.39
N CYS A 10 7.06 -2.31 -0.46
CA CYS A 10 5.94 -3.09 0.07
C CYS A 10 5.47 -2.53 1.41
N LEU A 11 4.21 -2.08 1.48
CA LEU A 11 3.56 -1.72 2.73
C LEU A 11 2.78 -2.92 3.27
N ILE A 12 3.16 -3.41 4.44
CA ILE A 12 2.43 -4.46 5.16
C ILE A 12 1.42 -3.80 6.10
N ASN A 13 0.14 -4.15 5.93
CA ASN A 13 -1.02 -3.52 6.56
C ASN A 13 -1.18 -2.03 6.18
N GLY A 14 -2.25 -1.72 5.46
CA GLY A 14 -2.70 -0.38 5.09
C GLY A 14 -3.27 0.44 6.26
N SER A 15 -2.57 0.42 7.41
CA SER A 15 -2.90 1.22 8.59
C SER A 15 -2.63 2.71 8.36
N ALA A 16 -3.28 3.59 9.13
CA ALA A 16 -3.07 5.04 9.05
C ALA A 16 -1.59 5.46 9.10
N THR A 17 -0.80 4.85 9.99
CA THR A 17 0.64 5.15 10.10
C THR A 17 1.43 4.70 8.87
N GLY A 18 1.09 3.51 8.35
CA GLY A 18 1.71 2.97 7.15
C GLY A 18 1.43 3.83 5.92
N THR A 19 0.18 4.24 5.74
CA THR A 19 -0.24 5.07 4.61
C THR A 19 0.34 6.48 4.68
N GLU A 20 0.44 7.08 5.88
CA GLU A 20 1.13 8.36 6.09
C GLU A 20 2.63 8.30 5.76
N THR A 21 3.27 7.18 6.07
CA THR A 21 4.67 6.94 5.70
C THR A 21 4.80 6.81 4.19
N LEU A 22 3.92 6.03 3.55
CA LEU A 22 3.95 5.78 2.12
C LEU A 22 3.64 7.04 1.30
N LYS A 23 2.74 7.91 1.76
CA LYS A 23 2.47 9.25 1.20
C LYS A 23 3.75 10.05 0.99
N ASN A 24 4.64 10.06 2.00
CA ASN A 24 5.90 10.81 1.94
C ASN A 24 6.92 10.21 0.96
N LEU A 25 6.70 8.99 0.45
CA LEU A 25 7.51 8.35 -0.58
C LEU A 25 6.86 8.48 -1.98
N VAL A 26 5.53 8.41 -2.05
CA VAL A 26 4.77 8.59 -3.30
C VAL A 26 4.90 10.03 -3.83
N LEU A 27 4.85 11.04 -2.97
CA LEU A 27 4.93 12.45 -3.38
C LEU A 27 6.26 12.80 -4.08
N PRO A 28 7.44 12.37 -3.59
CA PRO A 28 8.71 12.51 -4.32
C PRO A 28 8.82 11.71 -5.63
N GLY A 29 7.95 10.72 -5.86
CA GLY A 29 7.97 9.86 -7.05
C GLY A 29 8.87 8.63 -6.90
N ILE A 30 8.53 7.71 -5.99
CA ILE A 30 9.06 6.34 -6.04
C ILE A 30 8.60 5.61 -7.31
N GLY A 31 9.33 4.59 -7.75
CA GLY A 31 8.94 3.79 -8.92
C GLY A 31 7.61 3.07 -8.74
N ALA A 32 7.50 2.28 -7.67
CA ALA A 32 6.31 1.49 -7.40
C ALA A 32 6.06 1.28 -5.90
N PHE A 33 4.81 0.98 -5.55
CA PHE A 33 4.46 0.45 -4.25
C PHE A 33 3.44 -0.68 -4.34
N THR A 34 3.42 -1.55 -3.34
CA THR A 34 2.40 -2.57 -3.16
C THR A 34 1.89 -2.56 -1.73
N VAL A 35 0.57 -2.54 -1.54
CA VAL A 35 -0.07 -2.67 -0.23
C VAL A 35 -0.54 -4.11 -0.03
N VAL A 36 -0.04 -4.78 1.00
CA VAL A 36 -0.45 -6.14 1.37
C VAL A 36 -1.25 -6.06 2.66
N ASP A 37 -2.54 -6.31 2.58
CA ASP A 37 -3.46 -6.26 3.72
C ASP A 37 -4.66 -7.17 3.50
N GLY A 38 -4.86 -8.12 4.41
CA GLY A 38 -6.00 -9.04 4.40
C GLY A 38 -7.28 -8.46 5.03
N ALA A 39 -7.20 -7.29 5.67
CA ALA A 39 -8.34 -6.69 6.35
C ALA A 39 -9.27 -5.94 5.39
N VAL A 40 -10.53 -5.84 5.82
CA VAL A 40 -11.51 -4.91 5.24
C VAL A 40 -11.56 -3.63 6.05
N VAL A 41 -11.96 -2.53 5.40
CA VAL A 41 -12.09 -1.21 6.06
C VAL A 41 -13.22 -1.25 7.08
N SER A 42 -12.91 -0.86 8.32
CA SER A 42 -13.88 -0.63 9.39
C SER A 42 -14.23 0.86 9.53
N GLU A 43 -15.29 1.17 10.27
CA GLU A 43 -15.63 2.56 10.63
C GLU A 43 -14.48 3.26 11.37
N ALA A 44 -13.70 2.53 12.18
CA ALA A 44 -12.55 3.09 12.87
C ALA A 44 -11.43 3.47 11.89
N ASP A 45 -11.23 2.69 10.83
CA ASP A 45 -10.26 3.02 9.77
C ASP A 45 -10.69 4.29 9.02
N ALA A 46 -11.97 4.40 8.62
CA ALA A 46 -12.50 5.60 7.97
C ALA A 46 -12.36 6.87 8.83
N GLY A 47 -12.42 6.73 10.15
CA GLY A 47 -12.22 7.84 11.08
C GLY A 47 -10.75 8.21 11.36
N ASN A 48 -9.78 7.34 11.06
CA ASN A 48 -8.38 7.52 11.48
C ASN A 48 -7.35 7.51 10.34
N ASN A 49 -7.73 7.07 9.13
CA ASN A 49 -6.84 6.91 8.00
C ASN A 49 -7.34 7.73 6.82
N PHE A 50 -6.56 8.75 6.42
CA PHE A 50 -6.89 9.65 5.32
C PHE A 50 -7.07 8.92 3.97
N PHE A 51 -6.49 7.72 3.82
CA PHE A 51 -6.49 6.95 2.58
C PHE A 51 -7.59 5.88 2.52
N VAL A 52 -8.64 6.03 3.33
CA VAL A 52 -9.90 5.31 3.22
C VAL A 52 -11.04 6.24 3.65
N ASP A 53 -12.21 6.10 3.06
CA ASP A 53 -13.40 6.89 3.39
C ASP A 53 -14.61 6.00 3.69
N ASP A 54 -15.74 6.60 4.08
CA ASP A 54 -16.96 5.86 4.42
C ASP A 54 -17.46 4.96 3.28
N SER A 55 -17.20 5.32 2.01
CA SER A 55 -17.59 4.48 0.86
C SER A 55 -16.79 3.19 0.76
N CYS A 56 -15.63 3.14 1.40
CA CYS A 56 -14.77 1.97 1.46
C CYS A 56 -15.11 0.99 2.58
N ILE A 57 -15.99 1.34 3.51
CA ILE A 57 -16.35 0.46 4.64
C ILE A 57 -16.86 -0.89 4.12
N GLY A 58 -16.24 -1.97 4.59
CA GLY A 58 -16.51 -3.35 4.16
C GLY A 58 -15.79 -3.77 2.87
N MET A 59 -15.07 -2.87 2.20
CA MET A 59 -14.21 -3.19 1.06
C MET A 59 -12.79 -3.57 1.53
N PRO A 60 -11.99 -4.27 0.70
CA PRO A 60 -10.60 -4.57 1.02
C PRO A 60 -9.78 -3.31 1.27
N ARG A 61 -9.11 -3.24 2.42
CA ARG A 61 -8.35 -2.06 2.83
C ARG A 61 -7.16 -1.79 1.91
N ALA A 62 -6.46 -2.84 1.45
CA ALA A 62 -5.34 -2.71 0.53
C ALA A 62 -5.74 -2.02 -0.79
N GLU A 63 -6.90 -2.40 -1.34
CA GLU A 63 -7.43 -1.83 -2.58
C GLU A 63 -7.79 -0.34 -2.43
N CYS A 64 -8.58 0.00 -1.41
CA CYS A 64 -8.98 1.38 -1.15
C CYS A 64 -7.80 2.32 -0.92
N VAL A 65 -6.86 1.89 -0.06
CA VAL A 65 -5.62 2.63 0.23
C VAL A 65 -4.80 2.83 -1.04
N THR A 66 -4.62 1.78 -1.84
CA THR A 66 -3.82 1.86 -3.06
C THR A 66 -4.40 2.85 -4.05
N LYS A 67 -5.72 2.84 -4.23
CA LYS A 67 -6.42 3.77 -5.12
C LYS A 67 -6.19 5.23 -4.71
N LEU A 68 -6.38 5.57 -3.44
CA LEU A 68 -6.22 6.95 -2.97
C LEU A 68 -4.75 7.41 -2.93
N LEU A 69 -3.80 6.51 -2.66
CA LEU A 69 -2.36 6.82 -2.77
C LEU A 69 -1.94 7.05 -4.22
N GLN A 70 -2.47 6.27 -5.16
CA GLN A 70 -2.20 6.42 -6.60
C GLN A 70 -2.64 7.80 -7.13
N GLU A 71 -3.72 8.37 -6.60
CA GLU A 71 -4.20 9.71 -6.97
C GLU A 71 -3.23 10.83 -6.58
N LEU A 72 -2.32 10.60 -5.62
CA LEU A 72 -1.32 11.60 -5.24
C LEU A 72 -0.26 11.82 -6.31
N ASN A 73 0.07 10.77 -7.07
CA ASN A 73 1.10 10.82 -8.10
C ASN A 73 0.89 9.72 -9.14
N GLU A 74 0.36 10.11 -10.31
CA GLU A 74 0.07 9.21 -11.43
C GLU A 74 1.32 8.56 -12.05
N HIS A 75 2.52 9.07 -11.75
CA HIS A 75 3.79 8.53 -12.23
C HIS A 75 4.33 7.37 -11.38
N VAL A 76 3.73 7.11 -10.21
CA VAL A 76 4.10 5.99 -9.34
C VAL A 76 3.23 4.78 -9.66
N SER A 77 3.78 3.57 -9.74
CA SER A 77 2.96 2.36 -9.97
C SER A 77 2.45 1.73 -8.67
N GLY A 78 1.16 1.85 -8.37
CA GLY A 78 0.51 1.22 -7.23
C GLY A 78 -0.06 -0.17 -7.51
N SER A 79 0.03 -1.07 -6.55
CA SER A 79 -0.56 -2.42 -6.60
C SER A 79 -1.04 -2.84 -5.21
N PHE A 80 -1.90 -3.86 -5.14
CA PHE A 80 -2.42 -4.36 -3.86
C PHE A 80 -2.54 -5.88 -3.83
N VAL A 81 -2.52 -6.43 -2.62
CA VAL A 81 -2.79 -7.83 -2.31
C VAL A 81 -3.76 -7.90 -1.15
N ASN A 82 -4.94 -8.48 -1.39
CA ASN A 82 -6.04 -8.59 -0.42
C ASN A 82 -5.90 -9.87 0.44
N GLU A 83 -4.70 -10.14 0.93
CA GLU A 83 -4.37 -11.32 1.74
C GLU A 83 -3.44 -10.91 2.88
N ASP A 84 -3.52 -11.62 4.01
CA ASP A 84 -2.55 -11.44 5.09
C ASP A 84 -1.15 -11.83 4.64
N ILE A 85 -0.14 -11.07 5.08
CA ILE A 85 1.26 -11.34 4.72
C ILE A 85 1.69 -12.77 5.07
N SER A 86 1.15 -13.33 6.16
CA SER A 86 1.41 -14.71 6.57
C SER A 86 0.97 -15.71 5.50
N GLN A 87 -0.19 -15.49 4.86
CA GLN A 87 -0.70 -16.34 3.79
C GLN A 87 0.13 -16.19 2.52
N VAL A 88 0.49 -14.95 2.18
CA VAL A 88 1.34 -14.66 1.02
C VAL A 88 2.69 -15.37 1.14
N LEU A 89 3.30 -15.33 2.32
CA LEU A 89 4.60 -15.97 2.57
C LEU A 89 4.51 -17.50 2.63
N GLU A 90 3.39 -18.07 3.08
CA GLU A 90 3.17 -19.52 3.03
C GLU A 90 3.09 -20.02 1.59
N ALA A 91 2.40 -19.29 0.71
CA ALA A 91 2.30 -19.63 -0.71
C ALA A 91 3.57 -19.29 -1.50
N ARG A 92 4.26 -18.21 -1.13
CA ARG A 92 5.43 -17.65 -1.82
C ARG A 92 6.45 -17.12 -0.80
N PRO A 93 7.35 -17.97 -0.29
CA PRO A 93 8.33 -17.58 0.74
C PRO A 93 9.25 -16.42 0.32
N ASP A 94 9.63 -16.38 -0.97
CA ASP A 94 10.54 -15.37 -1.53
C ASP A 94 9.80 -14.10 -2.02
N TYR A 95 8.52 -13.90 -1.65
CA TYR A 95 7.72 -12.78 -2.14
C TYR A 95 8.34 -11.41 -1.81
N LEU A 96 8.90 -11.27 -0.60
CA LEU A 96 9.47 -10.00 -0.14
C LEU A 96 10.81 -9.65 -0.82
N ASP A 97 11.48 -10.63 -1.42
CA ASP A 97 12.76 -10.42 -2.14
C ASP A 97 12.56 -9.59 -3.43
N SER A 98 11.31 -9.46 -3.88
CA SER A 98 10.94 -8.63 -5.04
C SER A 98 10.85 -7.14 -4.73
N PHE A 99 11.02 -6.72 -3.46
CA PHE A 99 10.94 -5.33 -3.02
C PHE A 99 12.30 -4.87 -2.49
N GLY A 100 12.74 -3.69 -2.91
CA GLY A 100 14.06 -3.18 -2.58
C GLY A 100 14.14 -1.67 -2.65
N LEU A 101 14.85 -1.09 -1.67
CA LEU A 101 15.40 0.26 -1.73
C LEU A 101 16.78 0.13 -2.36
N ALA A 102 16.91 0.58 -3.61
CA ALA A 102 18.18 0.59 -4.33
C ALA A 102 19.21 1.53 -3.68
#